data_AF-A0A914Z796-F1
#
_entry.id   AF-A0A914Z796-F1
#
_cell.length_a   1.000
_cell.length_b   1.000
_cell.length_c   1.000
_cell.angle_alpha   90.00
_cell.angle_beta   90.00
_cell.angle_gamma   90.00
#
_symmetry.space_group_name_H-M   'P 1'
#
loop_
_entity.id
_entity.type
_entity.pdbx_description
1 polymer ?
#
loop_
_entity_poly.entity_id
_entity_poly.type
_entity_poly.pdbx_seq_one_letter_code
_entity_poly.pdbx_strand_id
1 'polypeptide(L)'
;MNPKLDCENLEVGQQVCVIAASERQIPSMKCTKRHTIQSSDNCYSMQQTFGITLDEMKFLNPWLDCSALKVGTEICSFSESSEQCAVFHQISNDEMLRTCEQLFAGFDISYDKVMNLNPTFQCDKLKQTSQICIGQGYFSSANCIGNIRISPDASNCQQIASTSATSVEQLQSINPTLNCTTSLIQGYHICVKSFVNQTVDLARNTVIEALSNFSSNIKTNFKNFRISPTQENKQIIYQSVVDTISNVDEKNFQQLYNSNADFRRIIDADTKKSGTRQELCEQIRTSKFSATVKSCICNSTTVLYYCQVKMIKEAETLIQNYRRLRKKREDDESSNKGPKIGCAPAYPKNTKNGSIVTGCFGGGCSCAKVTKVKLTV
;
A
#
# COMPACT_ATOMS: atom_id res chain seq x y z
N MET A 1 30.41 7.75 36.71
CA MET A 1 29.12 7.14 36.29
C MET A 1 28.50 6.48 37.53
N ASN A 2 27.21 6.73 37.80
CA ASN A 2 26.47 6.51 39.07
C ASN A 2 27.28 6.31 40.37
N PRO A 3 28.08 7.31 40.81
CA PRO A 3 29.00 7.16 41.95
C PRO A 3 28.30 7.04 43.32
N LYS A 4 26.96 7.07 43.38
CA LYS A 4 26.15 6.99 44.61
C LYS A 4 24.94 6.05 44.46
N LEU A 5 24.99 5.10 43.52
CA LEU A 5 23.92 4.12 43.35
C LEU A 5 24.03 3.07 44.46
N ASP A 6 22.98 2.94 45.28
CA ASP A 6 22.83 1.85 46.24
C ASP A 6 22.00 0.73 45.59
N CYS A 7 22.62 -0.42 45.35
CA CYS A 7 22.01 -1.53 44.63
C CYS A 7 20.96 -2.30 45.46
N GLU A 8 21.00 -2.18 46.78
CA GLU A 8 20.08 -2.89 47.68
C GLU A 8 18.76 -2.12 47.88
N ASN A 9 18.70 -0.85 47.47
CA ASN A 9 17.55 0.05 47.66
C ASN A 9 17.21 0.83 46.39
N LEU A 10 16.94 0.11 45.30
CA LEU A 10 16.51 0.71 44.04
C LEU A 10 15.00 1.05 44.07
N GLU A 11 14.66 2.31 43.78
CA GLU A 11 13.27 2.77 43.78
C GLU A 11 12.60 2.60 42.40
N VAL A 12 11.31 2.28 42.39
CA VAL A 12 10.52 2.23 41.14
C VAL A 12 10.47 3.62 40.51
N GLY A 13 11.04 3.74 39.31
CA GLY A 13 11.15 5.01 38.57
C GLY A 13 12.52 5.70 38.70
N GLN A 14 13.44 5.16 39.50
CA GLN A 14 14.80 5.68 39.61
C GLN A 14 15.59 5.43 38.33
N GLN A 15 16.21 6.48 37.79
CA GLN A 15 17.01 6.43 36.56
C GLN A 15 18.48 6.21 36.87
N VAL A 16 19.11 5.28 36.14
CA VAL A 16 20.49 4.83 36.36
C VAL A 16 21.24 4.85 35.02
N CYS A 17 22.44 5.43 34.97
CA CYS A 17 23.25 5.43 33.75
C CYS A 17 23.93 4.07 33.55
N VAL A 18 23.59 3.34 32.49
CA VAL A 18 24.30 2.11 32.08
C VAL A 18 25.11 2.39 30.82
N ILE A 19 26.25 1.72 30.62
CA ILE A 19 26.94 1.72 29.33
C ILE A 19 26.41 0.51 28.56
N ALA A 20 25.79 0.70 27.39
CA ALA A 20 25.58 -0.42 26.47
C ALA A 20 26.86 -0.63 25.62
N ALA A 21 27.24 -1.90 25.45
CA ALA A 21 28.55 -2.29 24.94
C ALA A 21 28.75 -2.12 23.42
N SER A 22 27.90 -1.38 22.70
CA SER A 22 28.15 -1.01 21.31
C SER A 22 27.26 0.16 20.84
N GLU A 23 27.47 1.37 21.36
CA GLU A 23 26.59 2.50 21.05
C GLU A 23 27.09 3.27 19.84
N ARG A 24 26.59 2.91 18.66
CA ARG A 24 26.50 3.88 17.56
C ARG A 24 25.75 5.10 18.10
N GLN A 25 26.42 6.26 18.15
CA GLN A 25 25.76 7.50 18.55
C GLN A 25 24.72 7.89 17.50
N ILE A 26 23.45 7.98 17.90
CA ILE A 26 22.37 8.46 17.03
C ILE A 26 22.58 9.96 16.79
N PRO A 27 22.55 10.42 15.52
CA PRO A 27 22.70 11.84 15.21
C PRO A 27 21.48 12.66 15.69
N SER A 28 21.65 13.98 15.73
CA SER A 28 20.57 14.93 16.01
C SER A 28 19.49 14.82 14.92
N MET A 29 18.29 14.35 15.28
CA MET A 29 17.16 14.20 14.36
C MET A 29 16.24 15.43 14.40
N LYS A 30 16.79 16.64 14.19
CA LYS A 30 15.98 17.87 14.20
C LYS A 30 15.09 17.93 12.98
N CYS A 31 13.80 18.17 13.23
CA CYS A 31 12.82 18.29 12.17
C CYS A 31 13.11 19.49 11.25
N THR A 32 13.21 19.23 9.95
CA THR A 32 13.46 20.27 8.92
C THR A 32 12.30 20.41 7.95
N LYS A 33 11.47 19.37 7.79
CA LYS A 33 10.25 19.41 6.98
C LYS A 33 9.07 18.87 7.76
N ARG A 34 7.91 19.47 7.53
CA ARG A 34 6.64 19.06 8.12
C ARG A 34 5.65 18.68 7.04
N HIS A 35 4.72 17.81 7.40
CA HIS A 35 3.61 17.39 6.56
C HIS A 35 2.33 17.44 7.38
N THR A 36 1.26 17.99 6.81
CA THR A 36 -0.07 17.92 7.42
C THR A 36 -0.78 16.69 6.89
N ILE A 37 -1.13 15.77 7.79
CA ILE A 37 -1.80 14.51 7.42
C ILE A 37 -3.06 14.81 6.63
N GLN A 38 -3.11 14.24 5.42
CA GLN A 38 -4.24 14.31 4.52
C GLN A 38 -5.11 13.07 4.65
N SER A 39 -6.35 13.17 4.17
CA SER A 39 -7.34 12.10 4.24
C SER A 39 -6.99 10.84 3.44
N SER A 40 -6.07 10.95 2.47
CA SER A 40 -5.56 9.82 1.68
C SER A 40 -4.26 9.23 2.22
N ASP A 41 -3.70 9.81 3.29
CA ASP A 41 -2.45 9.36 3.85
C ASP A 41 -2.63 8.10 4.70
N ASN A 42 -1.65 7.22 4.57
CA ASN A 42 -1.35 6.22 5.57
C ASN A 42 0.17 6.25 5.84
N CYS A 43 0.63 5.63 6.93
CA CYS A 43 2.05 5.66 7.24
C CYS A 43 2.93 5.11 6.11
N TYR A 44 2.47 4.09 5.37
CA TYR A 44 3.21 3.47 4.27
C TYR A 44 3.28 4.38 3.03
N SER A 45 2.22 5.12 2.70
CA SER A 45 2.24 6.08 1.59
C SER A 45 3.06 7.33 1.94
N MET A 46 2.98 7.78 3.19
CA MET A 46 3.76 8.91 3.69
C MET A 46 5.26 8.60 3.70
N GLN A 47 5.69 7.47 4.28
CA GLN A 47 7.11 7.10 4.31
C GLN A 47 7.73 7.02 2.90
N GLN A 48 6.97 6.53 1.91
CA GLN A 48 7.40 6.46 0.52
C GLN A 48 7.50 7.85 -0.15
N THR A 49 6.58 8.74 0.20
CA THR A 49 6.58 10.13 -0.27
C THR A 49 7.75 10.90 0.35
N PHE A 50 7.97 10.73 1.65
CA PHE A 50 9.03 11.40 2.39
C PHE A 50 10.40 10.81 2.08
N GLY A 51 10.46 9.54 1.68
CA GLY A 51 11.71 8.81 1.45
C GLY A 51 12.47 8.55 2.74
N ILE A 52 11.78 8.23 3.83
CA ILE A 52 12.39 7.79 5.10
C ILE A 52 11.74 6.48 5.53
N THR A 53 12.39 5.70 6.39
CA THR A 53 11.79 4.43 6.86
C THR A 53 10.61 4.67 7.80
N LEU A 54 9.76 3.66 7.98
CA LEU A 54 8.68 3.73 8.97
C LEU A 54 9.22 3.93 10.39
N ASP A 55 10.32 3.26 10.72
CA ASP A 55 11.00 3.38 12.02
C ASP A 55 11.56 4.79 12.24
N GLU A 56 12.16 5.41 11.23
CA GLU A 56 12.61 6.80 11.30
C GLU A 56 11.45 7.79 11.43
N MET A 57 10.36 7.60 10.68
CA MET A 57 9.18 8.45 10.79
C MET A 57 8.54 8.38 12.18
N LYS A 58 8.49 7.19 12.80
CA LYS A 58 8.03 7.01 14.19
C LYS A 58 9.00 7.59 15.20
N PHE A 59 10.31 7.51 14.94
CA PHE A 59 11.31 8.16 15.78
C PHE A 59 11.11 9.68 15.81
N LEU A 60 10.87 10.29 14.64
CA LEU A 60 10.59 11.73 14.52
C LEU A 60 9.24 12.13 15.11
N ASN A 61 8.28 11.19 15.18
CA ASN A 61 6.94 11.43 15.69
C ASN A 61 6.52 10.31 16.67
N PRO A 62 7.05 10.28 17.90
CA PRO A 62 6.84 9.16 18.82
C PRO A 62 5.37 8.91 19.21
N TRP A 63 4.52 9.92 19.06
CA TRP A 63 3.08 9.86 19.32
C TRP A 63 2.25 9.39 18.11
N LEU A 64 2.87 9.20 16.94
CA LEU A 64 2.18 8.85 15.70
C LEU A 64 1.72 7.39 15.71
N ASP A 65 0.40 7.19 15.73
CA ASP A 65 -0.21 5.89 15.57
C ASP A 65 -0.64 5.67 14.10
N CYS A 66 0.07 4.81 13.39
CA CYS A 66 -0.23 4.44 12.01
C CYS A 66 -1.60 3.78 11.83
N SER A 67 -2.15 3.24 12.91
CA SER A 67 -3.46 2.63 12.93
C SER A 67 -4.57 3.62 13.26
N ALA A 68 -4.26 4.89 13.58
CA ALA A 68 -5.23 5.91 13.98
C ALA A 68 -4.78 7.33 13.60
N LEU A 69 -4.42 7.53 12.33
CA LEU A 69 -4.00 8.84 11.82
C LEU A 69 -5.12 9.89 11.93
N LYS A 70 -4.78 11.07 12.44
CA LYS A 70 -5.68 12.22 12.58
C LYS A 70 -5.42 13.22 11.46
N VAL A 71 -6.33 13.31 10.50
CA VAL A 71 -6.29 14.29 9.40
C VAL A 71 -6.17 15.72 9.97
N GLY A 72 -5.35 16.54 9.34
CA GLY A 72 -5.06 17.92 9.77
C GLY A 72 -3.97 18.03 10.85
N THR A 73 -3.47 16.90 11.37
CA THR A 73 -2.35 16.92 12.32
C THR A 73 -1.04 17.12 11.57
N GLU A 74 -0.20 18.01 12.08
CA GLU A 74 1.15 18.22 11.55
C GLU A 74 2.14 17.20 12.14
N ILE A 75 2.91 16.56 11.27
CA ILE A 75 4.00 15.63 11.62
C ILE A 75 5.31 16.11 11.04
N CYS A 76 6.42 15.70 11.65
CA CYS A 76 7.72 15.81 11.06
C CYS A 76 7.89 14.78 9.93
N SER A 77 8.15 15.24 8.71
CA SER A 77 8.33 14.38 7.54
C SER A 77 9.79 14.14 7.18
N PHE A 78 10.71 14.97 7.67
CA PHE A 78 12.14 14.83 7.37
C PHE A 78 12.99 15.56 8.41
N SER A 79 14.18 15.05 8.68
CA SER A 79 15.17 15.65 9.59
C SER A 79 16.44 16.07 8.86
N GLU A 80 17.28 16.89 9.51
CA GLU A 80 18.61 17.26 8.99
C GLU A 80 19.54 16.07 8.75
N SER A 81 19.40 15.01 9.56
CA SER A 81 20.22 13.80 9.50
C SER A 81 19.59 12.67 8.68
N SER A 82 18.42 12.93 8.07
CA SER A 82 17.69 11.96 7.26
C SER A 82 18.34 11.80 5.90
N GLU A 83 18.45 10.55 5.43
CA GLU A 83 18.92 10.22 4.09
C GLU A 83 17.73 9.82 3.20
N GLN A 84 17.69 10.31 1.97
CA GLN A 84 16.62 9.96 1.04
C GLN A 84 16.71 8.47 0.67
N CYS A 85 15.76 7.70 1.18
CA CYS A 85 15.60 6.30 0.87
C CYS A 85 14.76 6.08 -0.39
N ALA A 86 15.27 5.25 -1.28
CA ALA A 86 14.54 4.80 -2.47
C ALA A 86 14.13 3.33 -2.38
N VAL A 87 14.94 2.50 -1.70
CA VAL A 87 14.72 1.06 -1.56
C VAL A 87 14.62 0.68 -0.09
N PHE A 88 13.44 0.19 0.27
CA PHE A 88 13.09 -0.20 1.62
C PHE A 88 13.12 -1.72 1.77
N HIS A 89 13.72 -2.21 2.84
CA HIS A 89 13.71 -3.62 3.23
C HIS A 89 12.88 -3.80 4.50
N GLN A 90 11.90 -4.70 4.46
CA GLN A 90 11.13 -5.09 5.66
C GLN A 90 11.88 -6.20 6.37
N ILE A 91 12.10 -6.05 7.68
CA ILE A 91 12.76 -7.08 8.48
C ILE A 91 11.77 -8.22 8.73
N SER A 92 12.09 -9.40 8.21
CA SER A 92 11.32 -10.62 8.46
C SER A 92 11.64 -11.23 9.84
N ASN A 93 10.74 -12.07 10.35
CA ASN A 93 10.92 -12.73 11.65
C ASN A 93 12.23 -13.55 11.72
N ASP A 94 12.61 -14.23 10.63
CA ASP A 94 13.84 -15.02 10.58
C ASP A 94 15.08 -14.12 10.59
N GLU A 95 15.00 -12.93 10.00
CA GLU A 95 16.09 -11.95 10.01
C GLU A 95 16.28 -11.30 11.38
N MET A 96 15.23 -11.19 12.20
CA MET A 96 15.32 -10.67 13.57
C MET A 96 16.24 -11.50 14.48
N LEU A 97 16.55 -12.74 14.08
CA LEU A 97 17.45 -13.65 14.80
C LEU A 97 18.90 -13.57 14.33
N ARG A 98 19.19 -12.81 13.26
CA ARG A 98 20.53 -12.68 12.67
C ARG A 98 21.33 -11.56 13.33
N THR A 99 22.64 -11.58 13.12
CA THR A 99 23.46 -10.38 13.34
C THR A 99 23.27 -9.39 12.19
N CYS A 100 23.56 -8.10 12.43
CA CYS A 100 23.55 -7.11 11.34
C CYS A 100 24.51 -7.49 10.21
N GLU A 101 25.68 -8.07 10.51
CA GLU A 101 26.63 -8.51 9.49
C GLU A 101 26.01 -9.56 8.56
N GLN A 102 25.35 -10.57 9.15
CA GLN A 102 24.64 -11.61 8.39
C GLN A 102 23.47 -11.07 7.59
N LEU A 103 22.74 -10.09 8.14
CA LEU A 103 21.64 -9.43 7.45
C LEU A 103 22.17 -8.63 6.24
N PHE A 104 23.19 -7.80 6.44
CA PHE A 104 23.66 -6.85 5.43
C PHE A 104 24.48 -7.50 4.32
N ALA A 105 25.14 -8.62 4.60
CA ALA A 105 25.81 -9.42 3.57
C ALA A 105 24.85 -9.82 2.42
N GLY A 106 23.54 -9.89 2.68
CA GLY A 106 22.53 -10.19 1.67
C GLY A 106 22.14 -9.04 0.75
N PHE A 107 22.56 -7.79 1.03
CA PHE A 107 22.09 -6.61 0.29
C PHE A 107 23.10 -6.03 -0.70
N ASP A 108 24.31 -6.61 -0.79
CA ASP A 108 25.39 -6.13 -1.67
C ASP A 108 25.80 -4.66 -1.41
N ILE A 109 25.54 -4.13 -0.22
CA ILE A 109 25.82 -2.75 0.19
C ILE A 109 26.74 -2.76 1.41
N SER A 110 27.66 -1.81 1.51
CA SER A 110 28.59 -1.77 2.63
C SER A 110 27.87 -1.51 3.94
N TYR A 111 28.38 -2.10 5.03
CA TYR A 111 27.85 -1.92 6.38
C TYR A 111 27.65 -0.44 6.72
N ASP A 112 28.69 0.37 6.52
CA ASP A 112 28.65 1.81 6.83
C ASP A 112 27.60 2.55 6.02
N LYS A 113 27.40 2.17 4.74
CA LYS A 113 26.37 2.82 3.92
C LYS A 113 24.97 2.46 4.43
N VAL A 114 24.71 1.20 4.79
CA VAL A 114 23.42 0.82 5.40
C VAL A 114 23.20 1.59 6.70
N MET A 115 24.22 1.67 7.56
CA MET A 115 24.09 2.43 8.80
C MET A 115 23.79 3.91 8.52
N ASN A 116 24.53 4.56 7.62
CA ASN A 116 24.29 5.97 7.26
C ASN A 116 22.90 6.22 6.67
N LEU A 117 22.38 5.29 5.86
CA LEU A 117 21.02 5.37 5.33
C LEU A 117 19.92 5.21 6.39
N ASN A 118 20.28 4.72 7.58
CA ASN A 118 19.37 4.46 8.67
C ASN A 118 19.87 5.14 9.95
N PRO A 119 19.78 6.47 10.05
CA PRO A 119 20.38 7.25 11.14
C PRO A 119 19.88 6.82 12.53
N THR A 120 18.63 6.35 12.64
CA THR A 120 18.00 5.91 13.90
C THR A 120 18.17 4.42 14.19
N PHE A 121 18.67 3.63 13.24
CA PHE A 121 18.78 2.18 13.37
C PHE A 121 19.99 1.79 14.21
N GLN A 122 19.76 0.85 15.14
CA GLN A 122 20.79 0.24 15.96
C GLN A 122 20.69 -1.28 15.88
N CYS A 123 21.85 -1.94 15.74
CA CYS A 123 21.92 -3.37 15.53
C CYS A 123 21.40 -4.21 16.70
N ASP A 124 21.58 -3.75 17.93
CA ASP A 124 21.03 -4.37 19.13
C ASP A 124 19.49 -4.28 19.20
N LYS A 125 18.89 -3.36 18.42
CA LYS A 125 17.44 -3.16 18.30
C LYS A 125 16.84 -3.80 17.05
N LEU A 126 17.55 -4.71 16.38
CA LEU A 126 17.04 -5.37 15.17
C LEU A 126 15.67 -6.04 15.38
N LYS A 127 15.45 -6.68 16.54
CA LYS A 127 14.16 -7.30 16.91
C LYS A 127 12.99 -6.32 17.04
N GLN A 128 13.28 -5.03 17.20
CA GLN A 128 12.30 -3.96 17.33
C GLN A 128 12.18 -3.12 16.05
N THR A 129 13.05 -3.39 15.07
CA THR A 129 13.11 -2.66 13.81
C THR A 129 12.17 -3.32 12.82
N SER A 130 11.22 -2.55 12.28
CA SER A 130 10.30 -3.05 11.26
C SER A 130 10.92 -2.99 9.87
N GLN A 131 11.71 -1.95 9.61
CA GLN A 131 12.18 -1.62 8.27
C GLN A 131 13.52 -0.89 8.31
N ILE A 132 14.33 -1.15 7.29
CA ILE A 132 15.56 -0.40 7.01
C ILE A 132 15.59 0.09 5.56
N CYS A 133 16.36 1.13 5.31
CA CYS A 133 16.74 1.60 4.00
C CYS A 133 17.98 0.85 3.51
N ILE A 134 17.92 0.31 2.30
CA ILE A 134 19.04 -0.42 1.70
C ILE A 134 19.54 0.22 0.40
N GLY A 135 18.99 1.37 0.01
CA GLY A 135 19.43 2.04 -1.21
C GLY A 135 18.83 3.43 -1.40
N GLN A 136 19.65 4.32 -1.97
CA GLN A 136 19.22 5.61 -2.50
C GLN A 136 18.91 5.47 -3.98
N GLY A 137 18.22 6.45 -4.54
CA GLY A 137 17.86 6.42 -5.94
C GLY A 137 17.34 7.75 -6.44
N TYR A 138 17.13 7.81 -7.75
CA TYR A 138 16.74 9.03 -8.46
C TYR A 138 15.22 9.24 -8.57
N PHE A 139 14.46 8.51 -7.76
CA PHE A 139 13.01 8.41 -7.86
C PHE A 139 12.34 8.45 -6.50
N SER A 140 11.04 8.79 -6.49
CA SER A 140 10.19 8.57 -5.33
C SER A 140 9.71 7.12 -5.31
N SER A 141 9.91 6.44 -4.18
CA SER A 141 9.50 5.04 -3.99
C SER A 141 8.00 4.83 -4.15
N ALA A 142 7.19 5.88 -3.99
CA ALA A 142 5.74 5.81 -4.16
C ALA A 142 5.35 5.31 -5.56
N ASN A 143 6.13 5.68 -6.58
CA ASN A 143 5.79 5.41 -7.98
C ASN A 143 6.59 4.26 -8.59
N CYS A 144 7.61 3.72 -7.92
CA CYS A 144 8.57 2.81 -8.54
C CYS A 144 8.41 1.34 -8.14
N ILE A 145 8.06 0.48 -9.09
CA ILE A 145 7.76 -0.96 -8.89
C ILE A 145 8.86 -1.90 -9.36
N GLY A 146 9.70 -1.43 -10.26
CA GLY A 146 10.89 -2.16 -10.66
C GLY A 146 12.02 -1.17 -10.69
N ASN A 147 13.07 -1.48 -9.94
CA ASN A 147 14.29 -0.71 -9.95
C ASN A 147 15.46 -1.64 -10.24
N ILE A 148 16.54 -1.04 -10.72
CA ILE A 148 17.83 -1.70 -10.85
C ILE A 148 18.85 -0.91 -10.06
N ARG A 149 19.87 -1.61 -9.57
CA ARG A 149 21.02 -0.97 -8.97
C ARG A 149 22.06 -0.67 -10.05
N ILE A 150 22.64 0.52 -10.02
CA ILE A 150 23.71 0.92 -10.92
C ILE A 150 24.97 0.14 -10.53
N SER A 151 25.42 -0.70 -11.45
CA SER A 151 26.66 -1.47 -11.39
C SER A 151 27.61 -1.02 -12.51
N PRO A 152 28.88 -1.45 -12.50
CA PRO A 152 29.81 -1.16 -13.59
C PRO A 152 29.29 -1.56 -14.99
N ASP A 153 28.52 -2.64 -15.08
CA ASP A 153 27.95 -3.15 -16.35
C ASP A 153 26.72 -2.36 -16.83
N ALA A 154 26.11 -1.56 -15.95
CA ALA A 154 24.94 -0.73 -16.21
C ALA A 154 25.26 0.75 -15.89
N SER A 155 26.30 1.26 -16.56
CA SER A 155 26.99 2.50 -16.17
C SER A 155 26.32 3.79 -16.63
N ASN A 156 25.43 3.73 -17.64
CA ASN A 156 24.78 4.91 -18.21
C ASN A 156 23.31 4.64 -18.60
N CYS A 157 22.56 5.72 -18.82
CA CYS A 157 21.14 5.63 -19.12
C CYS A 157 20.81 4.86 -20.40
N GLN A 158 21.66 4.90 -21.43
CA GLN A 158 21.38 4.17 -22.69
C GLN A 158 21.46 2.66 -22.49
N GLN A 159 22.47 2.19 -21.77
CA GLN A 159 22.60 0.78 -21.38
C GLN A 159 21.42 0.34 -20.52
N ILE A 160 21.07 1.14 -19.51
CA ILE A 160 19.96 0.84 -18.60
C ILE A 160 18.64 0.79 -19.36
N ALA A 161 18.37 1.76 -20.25
CA ALA A 161 17.16 1.80 -21.07
C ALA A 161 17.04 0.54 -21.93
N SER A 162 18.13 0.16 -22.58
CA SER A 162 18.18 -1.02 -23.45
C SER A 162 17.91 -2.31 -22.68
N THR A 163 18.59 -2.53 -21.56
CA THR A 163 18.45 -3.75 -20.74
C THR A 163 17.09 -3.85 -20.05
N SER A 164 16.47 -2.70 -19.73
CA SER A 164 15.16 -2.67 -19.08
C SER A 164 13.97 -2.53 -20.04
N ALA A 165 14.22 -2.59 -21.37
CA ALA A 165 13.22 -2.47 -22.42
C ALA A 165 12.35 -1.19 -22.29
N THR A 166 13.00 -0.06 -22.06
CA THR A 166 12.39 1.28 -21.94
C THR A 166 13.20 2.30 -22.75
N SER A 167 12.73 3.54 -22.87
CA SER A 167 13.48 4.63 -23.50
C SER A 167 14.18 5.52 -22.47
N VAL A 168 15.20 6.27 -22.89
CA VAL A 168 15.89 7.22 -21.99
C VAL A 168 14.93 8.32 -21.53
N GLU A 169 14.05 8.78 -22.41
CA GLU A 169 13.02 9.78 -22.07
C GLU A 169 12.06 9.23 -21.01
N GLN A 170 11.65 7.97 -21.14
CA GLN A 170 10.83 7.29 -20.15
C GLN A 170 11.56 7.14 -18.81
N LEU A 171 12.83 6.75 -18.81
CA LEU A 171 13.64 6.67 -17.59
C LEU A 171 13.71 8.02 -16.88
N GLN A 172 14.00 9.11 -17.61
CA GLN A 172 14.07 10.44 -17.02
C GLN A 172 12.71 10.90 -16.51
N SER A 173 11.60 10.54 -17.18
CA SER A 173 10.25 10.88 -16.72
C SER A 173 9.89 10.25 -15.37
N ILE A 174 10.38 9.03 -15.07
CA ILE A 174 10.08 8.31 -13.83
C ILE A 174 11.17 8.46 -12.75
N ASN A 175 12.30 9.06 -13.10
CA ASN A 175 13.39 9.39 -12.18
C ASN A 175 13.68 10.90 -12.24
N PRO A 176 12.89 11.75 -11.56
CA PRO A 176 12.95 13.19 -11.74
C PRO A 176 14.29 13.84 -11.40
N THR A 177 15.12 13.19 -10.58
CA THR A 177 16.46 13.68 -10.22
C THR A 177 17.58 13.04 -11.06
N LEU A 178 17.25 12.13 -11.98
CA LEU A 178 18.22 11.47 -12.85
C LEU A 178 18.65 12.40 -13.98
N ASN A 179 19.93 12.72 -14.04
CA ASN A 179 20.54 13.39 -15.17
C ASN A 179 21.38 12.42 -16.00
N CYS A 180 20.90 12.09 -17.20
CA CYS A 180 21.56 11.16 -18.11
C CYS A 180 22.76 11.74 -18.86
N THR A 181 23.06 13.04 -18.71
CA THR A 181 24.27 13.65 -19.28
C THR A 181 25.46 13.60 -18.32
N THR A 182 25.24 13.19 -17.07
CA THR A 182 26.27 13.07 -16.04
C THR A 182 26.56 11.62 -15.70
N SER A 183 27.75 11.35 -15.14
CA SER A 183 28.08 10.04 -14.61
C SER A 183 27.10 9.63 -13.52
N LEU A 184 26.58 8.40 -13.62
CA LEU A 184 25.67 7.84 -12.63
C LEU A 184 26.44 7.44 -11.37
N ILE A 185 25.80 7.60 -10.21
CA ILE A 185 26.41 7.22 -8.93
C ILE A 185 26.29 5.71 -8.78
N GLN A 186 27.43 5.02 -8.68
CA GLN A 186 27.43 3.56 -8.47
C GLN A 186 26.73 3.20 -7.17
N GLY A 187 25.97 2.10 -7.20
CA GLY A 187 25.18 1.64 -6.07
C GLY A 187 23.85 2.37 -5.86
N TYR A 188 23.60 3.51 -6.52
CA TYR A 188 22.25 4.11 -6.55
C TYR A 188 21.30 3.25 -7.37
N HIS A 189 20.01 3.40 -7.09
CA HIS A 189 18.96 2.72 -7.81
C HIS A 189 18.29 3.65 -8.82
N ILE A 190 17.95 3.09 -9.97
CA ILE A 190 17.15 3.73 -11.00
C ILE A 190 15.84 2.98 -11.12
N CYS A 191 14.74 3.72 -11.12
CA CYS A 191 13.44 3.19 -11.43
C CYS A 191 13.35 2.87 -12.93
N VAL A 192 13.03 1.63 -13.27
CA VAL A 192 12.87 1.19 -14.64
C VAL A 192 11.42 0.80 -14.95
N LYS A 193 10.60 0.63 -13.92
CA LYS A 193 9.16 0.35 -14.04
C LYS A 193 8.40 1.18 -13.02
N SER A 194 7.35 1.86 -13.46
CA SER A 194 6.50 2.71 -12.63
C SER A 194 5.01 2.53 -12.96
N PHE A 195 4.12 2.72 -11.98
CA PHE A 195 2.67 2.69 -12.20
C PHE A 195 2.18 3.77 -13.16
N VAL A 196 2.91 4.88 -13.28
CA VAL A 196 2.56 5.96 -14.23
C VAL A 196 2.66 5.47 -15.68
N ASN A 197 3.60 4.56 -15.95
CA ASN A 197 3.94 4.11 -17.31
C ASN A 197 3.65 2.62 -17.55
N GLN A 198 2.99 1.92 -16.62
CA GLN A 198 2.73 0.49 -16.75
C GLN A 198 1.44 0.16 -17.50
N THR A 199 1.43 -1.00 -18.14
CA THR A 199 0.24 -1.62 -18.68
C THR A 199 -0.64 -2.15 -17.56
N VAL A 200 -1.96 -2.04 -17.72
CA VAL A 200 -2.95 -2.54 -16.76
C VAL A 200 -2.73 -4.03 -16.43
N ASP A 201 -2.15 -4.79 -17.35
CA ASP A 201 -1.90 -6.23 -17.18
C ASP A 201 -0.80 -6.55 -16.17
N LEU A 202 0.23 -5.70 -16.03
CA LEU A 202 1.28 -5.95 -15.03
C LEU A 202 0.74 -5.74 -13.61
N ALA A 203 -0.02 -4.67 -13.39
CA ALA A 203 -0.71 -4.46 -12.11
C ALA A 203 -1.68 -5.60 -11.77
N ARG A 204 -2.43 -6.10 -12.77
CA ARG A 204 -3.28 -7.29 -12.61
C ARG A 204 -2.45 -8.52 -12.21
N ASN A 205 -1.37 -8.82 -12.94
CA ASN A 205 -0.52 -9.97 -12.64
C ASN A 205 -0.01 -9.91 -11.19
N THR A 206 0.51 -8.76 -10.75
CA THR A 206 1.03 -8.57 -9.38
C THR A 206 -0.03 -8.84 -8.32
N VAL A 207 -1.24 -8.30 -8.50
CA VAL A 207 -2.36 -8.54 -7.56
C VAL A 207 -2.74 -10.03 -7.54
N ILE A 208 -2.80 -10.65 -8.70
CA ILE A 208 -3.17 -12.07 -8.86
C ILE A 208 -2.11 -12.98 -8.23
N GLU A 209 -0.82 -12.70 -8.44
CA GLU A 209 0.28 -13.43 -7.82
C GLU A 209 0.25 -13.30 -6.30
N ALA A 210 0.09 -12.09 -5.78
CA ALA A 210 -0.03 -11.84 -4.34
C ALA A 210 -1.20 -12.60 -3.70
N LEU A 211 -2.37 -12.58 -4.34
CA LEU A 211 -3.56 -13.27 -3.83
C LEU A 211 -3.54 -14.79 -4.05
N SER A 212 -2.69 -15.29 -4.96
CA SER A 212 -2.65 -16.71 -5.29
C SER A 212 -2.20 -17.61 -4.14
N ASN A 213 -1.52 -17.04 -3.14
CA ASN A 213 -1.16 -17.74 -1.90
C ASN A 213 -2.40 -18.10 -1.05
N PHE A 214 -3.51 -17.40 -1.27
CA PHE A 214 -4.77 -17.62 -0.54
C PHE A 214 -5.79 -18.42 -1.36
N SER A 215 -5.68 -18.42 -2.69
CA SER A 215 -6.59 -19.15 -3.57
C SER A 215 -5.90 -19.52 -4.88
N SER A 216 -5.74 -20.83 -5.10
CA SER A 216 -5.12 -21.37 -6.33
C SER A 216 -5.96 -21.12 -7.58
N ASN A 217 -7.28 -21.02 -7.44
CA ASN A 217 -8.22 -20.86 -8.56
C ASN A 217 -8.10 -19.49 -9.24
N ILE A 218 -7.63 -18.46 -8.53
CA ILE A 218 -7.43 -17.12 -9.09
C ILE A 218 -6.49 -17.18 -10.30
N LYS A 219 -5.37 -17.92 -10.22
CA LYS A 219 -4.38 -18.02 -11.30
C LYS A 219 -5.01 -18.61 -12.57
N THR A 220 -5.79 -19.67 -12.41
CA THR A 220 -6.48 -20.35 -13.53
C THR A 220 -7.51 -19.42 -14.16
N ASN A 221 -8.37 -18.80 -13.35
CA ASN A 221 -9.40 -17.88 -13.84
C ASN A 221 -8.79 -16.67 -14.56
N PHE A 222 -7.69 -16.16 -14.05
CA PHE A 222 -6.97 -15.05 -14.66
C PHE A 222 -6.31 -15.45 -15.99
N LYS A 223 -5.72 -16.65 -16.07
CA LYS A 223 -5.21 -17.20 -17.34
C LYS A 223 -6.32 -17.33 -18.38
N ASN A 224 -7.49 -17.83 -17.98
CA ASN A 224 -8.65 -17.95 -18.88
C ASN A 224 -9.15 -16.58 -19.36
N PHE A 225 -9.20 -15.59 -18.48
CA PHE A 225 -9.54 -14.21 -18.84
C PHE A 225 -8.53 -13.61 -19.84
N ARG A 226 -7.23 -13.85 -19.66
CA ARG A 226 -6.19 -13.36 -20.58
C ARG A 226 -6.29 -13.99 -21.97
N ILE A 227 -6.63 -15.27 -22.04
CA ILE A 227 -6.85 -15.99 -23.30
C ILE A 227 -8.16 -15.52 -23.97
N SER A 228 -9.20 -15.28 -23.18
CA SER A 228 -10.54 -14.94 -23.67
C SER A 228 -11.22 -13.91 -22.76
N PRO A 229 -11.12 -12.59 -23.06
CA PRO A 229 -11.61 -11.52 -22.19
C PRO A 229 -13.12 -11.23 -22.35
N THR A 230 -13.94 -12.28 -22.35
CA THR A 230 -15.41 -12.20 -22.42
C THR A 230 -16.00 -11.56 -21.15
N GLN A 231 -17.25 -11.10 -21.19
CA GLN A 231 -17.93 -10.56 -20.01
C GLN A 231 -18.08 -11.61 -18.90
N GLU A 232 -18.29 -12.87 -19.28
CA GLU A 232 -18.35 -14.00 -18.36
C GLU A 232 -16.99 -14.21 -17.66
N ASN A 233 -15.89 -14.28 -18.42
CA ASN A 233 -14.56 -14.45 -17.83
C ASN A 233 -14.14 -13.25 -16.97
N LYS A 234 -14.59 -12.03 -17.32
CA LYS A 234 -14.44 -10.84 -16.46
C LYS A 234 -15.16 -11.01 -15.12
N GLN A 235 -16.41 -11.48 -15.15
CA GLN A 235 -17.18 -11.70 -13.93
C GLN A 235 -16.57 -12.82 -13.07
N ILE A 236 -16.11 -13.90 -13.70
CA ILE A 236 -15.46 -15.03 -13.00
C ILE A 236 -14.22 -14.54 -12.26
N ILE A 237 -13.32 -13.82 -12.91
CA ILE A 237 -12.11 -13.34 -12.23
C ILE A 237 -12.43 -12.29 -11.16
N TYR A 238 -13.37 -11.39 -11.42
CA TYR A 238 -13.84 -10.42 -10.44
C TYR A 238 -14.35 -11.10 -9.17
N GLN A 239 -15.27 -12.07 -9.32
CA GLN A 239 -15.82 -12.81 -8.19
C GLN A 239 -14.73 -13.62 -7.48
N SER A 240 -13.80 -14.22 -8.22
CA SER A 240 -12.69 -14.98 -7.65
C SER A 240 -11.80 -14.11 -6.75
N VAL A 241 -11.56 -12.85 -7.14
CA VAL A 241 -10.81 -11.88 -6.31
C VAL A 241 -11.61 -11.47 -5.08
N VAL A 242 -12.88 -11.11 -5.26
CA VAL A 242 -13.78 -10.71 -4.16
C VAL A 242 -13.90 -11.83 -3.12
N ASP A 243 -14.15 -13.06 -3.56
CA ASP A 243 -14.32 -14.21 -2.69
C ASP A 243 -13.03 -14.55 -1.95
N THR A 244 -11.88 -14.49 -2.65
CA THR A 244 -10.60 -14.78 -2.01
C THR A 244 -10.31 -13.76 -0.91
N ILE A 245 -10.41 -12.47 -1.20
CA ILE A 245 -10.13 -11.44 -0.18
C ILE A 245 -11.16 -11.50 0.96
N SER A 246 -12.45 -11.71 0.66
CA SER A 246 -13.49 -11.79 1.68
C SER A 246 -13.30 -12.96 2.65
N ASN A 247 -12.71 -14.06 2.18
CA ASN A 247 -12.48 -15.27 2.97
C ASN A 247 -11.12 -15.30 3.68
N VAL A 248 -10.19 -14.41 3.33
CA VAL A 248 -8.89 -14.32 4.01
C VAL A 248 -9.06 -13.67 5.39
N ASP A 249 -8.40 -14.23 6.40
CA ASP A 249 -8.33 -13.64 7.73
C ASP A 249 -7.67 -12.25 7.69
N GLU A 250 -8.18 -11.32 8.49
CA GLU A 250 -7.71 -9.93 8.50
C GLU A 250 -6.21 -9.82 8.79
N LYS A 251 -5.66 -10.64 9.70
CA LYS A 251 -4.23 -10.60 10.04
C LYS A 251 -3.37 -11.05 8.86
N ASN A 252 -3.81 -12.08 8.15
CA ASN A 252 -3.10 -12.60 6.98
C ASN A 252 -3.12 -11.57 5.82
N PHE A 253 -4.26 -10.90 5.62
CA PHE A 253 -4.34 -9.82 4.62
C PHE A 253 -3.46 -8.63 5.02
N GLN A 254 -3.46 -8.24 6.30
CA GLN A 254 -2.60 -7.19 6.82
C GLN A 254 -1.11 -7.54 6.65
N GLN A 255 -0.73 -8.80 6.89
CA GLN A 255 0.63 -9.26 6.68
C GLN A 255 1.03 -9.16 5.20
N LEU A 256 0.19 -9.62 4.27
CA LEU A 256 0.43 -9.44 2.83
C LEU A 256 0.58 -7.96 2.47
N TYR A 257 -0.33 -7.12 2.98
CA TYR A 257 -0.30 -5.69 2.76
C TYR A 257 1.01 -5.06 3.24
N ASN A 258 1.52 -5.46 4.40
CA ASN A 258 2.75 -4.93 4.97
C ASN A 258 4.00 -5.44 4.22
N SER A 259 4.03 -6.73 3.89
CA SER A 259 5.21 -7.38 3.29
C SER A 259 5.36 -7.14 1.79
N ASN A 260 4.25 -7.01 1.05
CA ASN A 260 4.29 -6.85 -0.40
C ASN A 260 4.03 -5.40 -0.81
N ALA A 261 5.13 -4.66 -1.01
CA ALA A 261 5.07 -3.24 -1.37
C ALA A 261 4.42 -2.99 -2.75
N ASP A 262 4.59 -3.88 -3.73
CA ASP A 262 3.96 -3.74 -5.05
C ASP A 262 2.44 -3.90 -4.95
N PHE A 263 1.98 -4.97 -4.30
CA PHE A 263 0.56 -5.24 -4.04
C PHE A 263 -0.10 -4.08 -3.31
N ARG A 264 0.51 -3.63 -2.19
CA ARG A 264 0.03 -2.50 -1.39
C ARG A 264 -0.21 -1.25 -2.23
N ARG A 265 0.76 -0.89 -3.08
CA ARG A 265 0.64 0.32 -3.92
C ARG A 265 -0.47 0.23 -4.95
N ILE A 266 -0.68 -0.96 -5.55
CA ILE A 266 -1.75 -1.16 -6.53
C ILE A 266 -3.11 -0.96 -5.88
N ILE A 267 -3.34 -1.61 -4.72
CA ILE A 267 -4.63 -1.53 -4.05
C ILE A 267 -4.85 -0.15 -3.44
N ASP A 268 -3.82 0.51 -2.89
CA ASP A 268 -3.93 1.87 -2.37
C ASP A 268 -4.29 2.86 -3.50
N ALA A 269 -3.67 2.74 -4.68
CA ALA A 269 -4.01 3.57 -5.84
C ALA A 269 -5.45 3.36 -6.30
N ASP A 270 -5.98 2.14 -6.19
CA ASP A 270 -7.39 1.85 -6.49
C ASP A 270 -8.33 2.44 -5.43
N THR A 271 -7.98 2.33 -4.15
CA THR A 271 -8.79 2.91 -3.04
C THR A 271 -8.94 4.42 -3.15
N LYS A 272 -7.89 5.14 -3.59
CA LYS A 272 -7.92 6.61 -3.76
C LYS A 272 -9.04 7.08 -4.70
N LYS A 273 -9.48 6.24 -5.65
CA LYS A 273 -10.60 6.56 -6.56
C LYS A 273 -11.97 6.48 -5.89
N SER A 274 -12.07 5.75 -4.78
CA SER A 274 -13.32 5.49 -4.06
C SER A 274 -13.59 6.50 -2.94
N GLY A 275 -12.73 7.51 -2.79
CA GLY A 275 -12.78 8.47 -1.70
C GLY A 275 -11.99 8.00 -0.48
N THR A 276 -11.96 8.86 0.53
CA THR A 276 -11.18 8.67 1.75
C THR A 276 -11.88 7.70 2.69
N ARG A 277 -11.13 7.09 3.62
CA ARG A 277 -11.74 6.23 4.66
C ARG A 277 -12.82 6.97 5.44
N GLN A 278 -12.57 8.24 5.77
CA GLN A 278 -13.50 9.07 6.52
C GLN A 278 -14.80 9.33 5.73
N GLU A 279 -14.70 9.75 4.47
CA GLU A 279 -15.87 9.96 3.61
C GLU A 279 -16.69 8.68 3.47
N LEU A 280 -16.03 7.54 3.27
CA LEU A 280 -16.70 6.25 3.16
C LEU A 280 -17.37 5.85 4.48
N CYS A 281 -16.69 6.04 5.61
CA CYS A 281 -17.28 5.79 6.94
C CYS A 281 -18.55 6.62 7.16
N GLU A 282 -18.55 7.92 6.83
CA GLU A 282 -19.74 8.76 6.94
C GLU A 282 -20.88 8.26 6.04
N GLN A 283 -20.57 7.85 4.80
CA GLN A 283 -21.56 7.32 3.89
C GLN A 283 -22.20 6.03 4.40
N ILE A 284 -21.43 5.14 5.05
CA ILE A 284 -21.96 3.84 5.45
C ILE A 284 -22.63 3.84 6.82
N ARG A 285 -22.42 4.85 7.67
CA ARG A 285 -23.01 4.92 9.02
C ARG A 285 -24.52 4.69 9.03
N THR A 286 -25.24 5.36 8.12
CA THR A 286 -26.71 5.30 8.03
C THR A 286 -27.23 4.17 7.14
N SER A 287 -26.34 3.37 6.55
CA SER A 287 -26.69 2.29 5.62
C SER A 287 -27.22 1.03 6.34
N LYS A 288 -27.71 0.07 5.54
CA LYS A 288 -28.17 -1.25 6.00
C LYS A 288 -27.04 -2.27 6.20
N PHE A 289 -25.77 -1.89 5.99
CA PHE A 289 -24.64 -2.80 6.21
C PHE A 289 -24.53 -3.23 7.68
N SER A 290 -23.96 -4.40 7.89
CA SER A 290 -23.70 -4.98 9.20
C SER A 290 -22.77 -4.12 10.05
N ALA A 291 -22.87 -4.29 11.37
CA ALA A 291 -21.93 -3.66 12.30
C ALA A 291 -20.48 -4.04 12.00
N THR A 292 -20.23 -5.26 11.53
CA THR A 292 -18.90 -5.75 11.13
C THR A 292 -18.32 -4.94 9.98
N VAL A 293 -19.08 -4.74 8.89
CA VAL A 293 -18.62 -3.93 7.75
C VAL A 293 -18.47 -2.46 8.13
N LYS A 294 -19.42 -1.92 8.90
CA LYS A 294 -19.33 -0.55 9.46
C LYS A 294 -18.05 -0.36 10.28
N SER A 295 -17.79 -1.28 11.19
CA SER A 295 -16.59 -1.26 12.02
C SER A 295 -15.33 -1.42 11.18
N CYS A 296 -15.30 -2.30 10.18
CA CYS A 296 -14.12 -2.48 9.32
C CYS A 296 -13.76 -1.17 8.60
N ILE A 297 -14.73 -0.54 7.93
CA ILE A 297 -14.49 0.68 7.15
C ILE A 297 -14.13 1.86 8.06
N CYS A 298 -14.83 2.01 9.19
CA CYS A 298 -14.63 3.13 10.10
C CYS A 298 -13.44 2.95 11.05
N ASN A 299 -12.93 1.73 11.21
CA ASN A 299 -11.72 1.46 11.98
C ASN A 299 -10.49 1.84 11.14
N SER A 300 -9.53 2.46 11.79
CA SER A 300 -8.31 2.95 11.18
C SER A 300 -7.21 1.87 11.08
N THR A 301 -7.34 0.74 11.79
CA THR A 301 -6.34 -0.35 11.81
C THR A 301 -6.40 -1.27 10.59
N THR A 302 -7.59 -1.58 10.08
CA THR A 302 -7.79 -2.61 9.04
C THR A 302 -7.58 -2.02 7.64
N VAL A 303 -6.85 -2.68 6.75
CA VAL A 303 -6.63 -2.19 5.36
C VAL A 303 -7.95 -1.80 4.69
N LEU A 304 -8.06 -0.56 4.19
CA LEU A 304 -9.32 -0.04 3.63
C LEU A 304 -9.85 -0.89 2.46
N TYR A 305 -8.96 -1.32 1.56
CA TYR A 305 -9.32 -2.17 0.43
C TYR A 305 -9.97 -3.49 0.86
N TYR A 306 -9.47 -4.11 1.93
CA TYR A 306 -10.06 -5.34 2.50
C TYR A 306 -11.51 -5.10 2.96
N CYS A 307 -11.74 -4.00 3.67
CA CYS A 307 -13.07 -3.62 4.14
C CYS A 307 -14.03 -3.29 3.00
N GLN A 308 -13.54 -2.62 1.94
CA GLN A 308 -14.33 -2.35 0.74
C GLN A 308 -14.77 -3.65 0.05
N VAL A 309 -13.91 -4.66 -0.02
CA VAL A 309 -14.27 -5.97 -0.59
C VAL A 309 -15.32 -6.68 0.26
N LYS A 310 -15.20 -6.65 1.60
CA LYS A 310 -16.25 -7.17 2.50
C LYS A 310 -17.59 -6.44 2.32
N MET A 311 -17.55 -5.12 2.16
CA MET A 311 -18.73 -4.32 1.87
C MET A 311 -19.38 -4.73 0.54
N ILE A 312 -18.60 -4.95 -0.52
CA ILE A 312 -19.09 -5.45 -1.81
C ILE A 312 -19.78 -6.81 -1.63
N LYS A 313 -19.16 -7.75 -0.91
CA LYS A 313 -19.72 -9.08 -0.69
C LYS A 313 -21.05 -9.05 0.08
N GLU A 314 -21.15 -8.18 1.07
CA GLU A 314 -22.40 -7.99 1.80
C GLU A 314 -23.48 -7.33 0.91
N ALA A 315 -23.10 -6.35 0.08
CA ALA A 315 -24.00 -5.72 -0.87
C ALA A 315 -24.59 -6.74 -1.86
N GLU A 316 -23.78 -7.64 -2.39
CA GLU A 316 -24.23 -8.75 -3.25
C GLU A 316 -25.31 -9.59 -2.57
N THR A 317 -25.09 -9.93 -1.30
CA THR A 317 -26.02 -10.74 -0.49
C THR A 317 -27.34 -10.00 -0.26
N LEU A 318 -27.29 -8.72 0.08
CA LEU A 318 -28.47 -7.87 0.26
C LEU A 318 -29.29 -7.74 -1.04
N ILE A 319 -28.62 -7.55 -2.17
CA ILE A 319 -29.26 -7.47 -3.49
C ILE A 319 -29.92 -8.80 -3.86
N GLN A 320 -29.25 -9.93 -3.63
CA GLN A 320 -29.82 -11.26 -3.89
C GLN A 320 -31.05 -11.53 -3.02
N ASN A 321 -31.00 -11.19 -1.74
CA ASN A 321 -32.15 -11.33 -0.83
C ASN A 321 -33.32 -10.45 -1.27
N TYR A 322 -33.06 -9.20 -1.66
CA TYR A 322 -34.11 -8.33 -2.20
C TYR A 322 -34.74 -8.90 -3.47
N ARG A 323 -33.93 -9.41 -4.41
CA ARG A 323 -34.43 -10.06 -5.64
C ARG A 323 -35.29 -11.28 -5.33
N ARG A 324 -34.90 -12.11 -4.36
CA ARG A 324 -35.68 -13.28 -3.91
C ARG A 324 -37.01 -12.86 -3.29
N LEU A 325 -37.01 -11.84 -2.42
CA LEU A 325 -38.23 -11.32 -1.79
C LEU A 325 -39.17 -10.71 -2.83
N ARG A 326 -38.64 -10.01 -3.84
CA ARG A 326 -39.43 -9.48 -4.95
C ARG A 326 -40.04 -10.61 -5.79
N LYS A 327 -39.26 -11.63 -6.14
CA LYS A 327 -39.76 -12.77 -6.90
C LYS A 327 -40.85 -13.52 -6.13
N LYS A 328 -40.70 -13.70 -4.82
CA LYS A 328 -41.77 -14.25 -3.95
C LYS A 328 -43.04 -13.41 -3.99
N ARG A 329 -42.94 -12.08 -3.93
CA ARG A 329 -44.12 -11.21 -4.07
C ARG A 329 -44.75 -11.30 -5.46
N GLU A 330 -43.96 -11.39 -6.52
CA GLU A 330 -44.47 -11.56 -7.89
C GLU A 330 -45.11 -12.95 -8.09
N ASP A 331 -44.61 -13.98 -7.42
CA ASP A 331 -45.18 -15.34 -7.42
C ASP A 331 -46.46 -15.43 -6.53
N ASP A 332 -46.50 -14.68 -5.41
CA ASP A 332 -47.65 -14.54 -4.52
C ASP A 332 -48.75 -13.63 -5.11
N GLU A 333 -48.39 -12.66 -5.96
CA GLU A 333 -49.29 -11.75 -6.69
C GLU A 333 -49.63 -12.27 -8.11
N SER A 334 -49.93 -13.56 -8.24
CA SER A 334 -50.66 -14.10 -9.41
C SER A 334 -52.13 -13.65 -9.48
N SER A 335 -52.47 -12.54 -8.80
CA SER A 335 -53.71 -11.80 -8.94
C SER A 335 -53.41 -10.30 -8.95
N ASN A 336 -53.44 -9.76 -10.16
CA ASN A 336 -53.78 -8.39 -10.53
C ASN A 336 -52.65 -7.36 -10.76
N LYS A 337 -52.85 -6.63 -11.87
CA LYS A 337 -51.91 -5.74 -12.58
C LYS A 337 -51.36 -4.60 -11.70
N GLY A 338 -50.03 -4.51 -11.58
CA GLY A 338 -49.27 -3.35 -11.06
C GLY A 338 -48.23 -2.82 -12.07
N PRO A 339 -47.76 -1.56 -11.93
CA PRO A 339 -47.19 -0.76 -13.02
C PRO A 339 -45.83 -1.27 -13.53
N LYS A 340 -45.69 -1.32 -14.86
CA LYS A 340 -44.42 -1.65 -15.53
C LYS A 340 -43.40 -0.54 -15.30
N ILE A 341 -42.42 -0.78 -14.42
CA ILE A 341 -41.17 -0.01 -14.39
C ILE A 341 -40.08 -0.87 -15.03
N GLY A 342 -39.78 -0.58 -16.30
CA GLY A 342 -38.68 -1.21 -17.03
C GLY A 342 -37.35 -0.55 -16.68
N CYS A 343 -36.40 -1.32 -16.14
CA CYS A 343 -34.99 -0.92 -16.13
C CYS A 343 -34.39 -1.33 -17.49
N ALA A 344 -34.35 -0.40 -18.45
CA ALA A 344 -33.48 -0.54 -19.61
C ALA A 344 -32.05 -0.08 -19.23
N PRO A 345 -30.99 -0.83 -19.55
CA PRO A 345 -29.63 -0.37 -19.35
C PRO A 345 -29.32 0.82 -20.28
N ALA A 346 -29.12 2.00 -19.70
CA ALA A 346 -28.61 3.15 -20.42
C ALA A 346 -27.09 3.02 -20.57
N TYR A 347 -26.64 2.70 -21.78
CA TYR A 347 -25.22 2.73 -22.15
C TYR A 347 -24.75 4.18 -22.36
N PRO A 348 -23.66 4.64 -21.74
CA PRO A 348 -23.10 5.96 -22.05
C PRO A 348 -22.47 5.96 -23.45
N LYS A 349 -22.85 6.96 -24.27
CA LYS A 349 -22.21 7.28 -25.55
C LYS A 349 -20.86 7.96 -25.31
N ASN A 350 -19.91 7.66 -26.21
CA ASN A 350 -18.57 8.25 -26.30
C ASN A 350 -18.60 9.80 -26.25
N THR A 351 -17.88 10.37 -25.29
CA THR A 351 -17.40 11.76 -25.38
C THR A 351 -15.92 11.75 -25.71
N LYS A 352 -15.59 12.35 -26.87
CA LYS A 352 -14.23 12.63 -27.32
C LYS A 352 -13.56 13.54 -26.29
N ASN A 353 -12.68 13.01 -25.45
CA ASN A 353 -11.48 13.65 -24.93
C ASN A 353 -10.67 12.63 -24.11
N GLY A 354 -9.42 12.42 -24.51
CA GLY A 354 -8.55 11.36 -24.00
C GLY A 354 -8.24 11.49 -22.52
N SER A 355 -8.70 10.51 -21.73
CA SER A 355 -8.08 10.11 -20.47
C SER A 355 -8.44 8.64 -20.23
N ILE A 356 -7.45 7.76 -20.39
CA ILE A 356 -7.57 6.33 -20.19
C ILE A 356 -7.02 6.03 -18.79
N VAL A 357 -7.90 5.77 -17.82
CA VAL A 357 -7.53 5.13 -16.54
C VAL A 357 -8.62 4.13 -16.15
N THR A 358 -8.52 2.91 -16.67
CA THR A 358 -9.37 1.77 -16.29
C THR A 358 -8.85 1.15 -14.98
N GLY A 359 -9.75 0.86 -14.04
CA GLY A 359 -9.45 0.19 -12.77
C GLY A 359 -8.82 -1.19 -12.97
N CYS A 360 -8.11 -1.69 -11.95
CA CYS A 360 -7.30 -2.91 -12.09
C CYS A 360 -8.12 -4.15 -12.47
N PHE A 361 -9.42 -4.24 -12.12
CA PHE A 361 -10.28 -5.31 -12.62
C PHE A 361 -11.64 -4.77 -13.09
N GLY A 362 -11.67 -4.34 -14.35
CA GLY A 362 -12.90 -4.14 -15.11
C GLY A 362 -13.36 -2.69 -15.19
N GLY A 363 -13.68 -2.27 -16.42
CA GLY A 363 -14.48 -1.07 -16.60
C GLY A 363 -15.82 -1.22 -15.89
N GLY A 364 -16.16 -0.19 -15.12
CA GLY A 364 -17.53 0.15 -14.78
C GLY A 364 -18.20 -0.73 -13.72
N CYS A 365 -17.87 -0.50 -12.46
CA CYS A 365 -18.90 -0.05 -11.53
C CYS A 365 -18.33 1.05 -10.63
N SER A 366 -18.92 2.21 -10.82
CA SER A 366 -18.70 3.46 -10.11
C SER A 366 -19.02 3.31 -8.62
N CYS A 367 -18.06 3.55 -7.74
CA CYS A 367 -18.39 4.00 -6.37
C CYS A 367 -18.83 5.47 -6.35
N ALA A 368 -18.72 6.21 -7.47
CA ALA A 368 -19.40 7.48 -7.66
C ALA A 368 -20.83 7.27 -8.21
N LYS A 369 -21.68 6.61 -7.41
CA LYS A 369 -23.17 6.63 -7.50
C LYS A 369 -23.89 5.83 -6.41
N VAL A 370 -23.23 5.47 -5.30
CA VAL A 370 -23.89 4.76 -4.18
C VAL A 370 -24.84 5.68 -3.37
N THR A 371 -24.94 6.98 -3.70
CA THR A 371 -25.86 7.95 -3.04
C THR A 371 -27.13 8.31 -3.81
N LYS A 372 -27.64 7.45 -4.71
CA LYS A 372 -29.04 7.59 -5.19
C LYS A 372 -29.82 6.27 -5.12
N VAL A 373 -29.86 5.67 -3.93
CA VAL A 373 -31.05 4.94 -3.51
C VAL A 373 -31.62 5.71 -2.32
N LYS A 374 -32.59 6.60 -2.59
CA LYS A 374 -33.55 6.99 -1.57
C LYS A 374 -34.31 5.72 -1.20
N LEU A 375 -33.89 5.07 -0.12
CA LEU A 375 -34.79 4.20 0.64
C LEU A 375 -35.70 5.15 1.45
N THR A 376 -36.64 5.79 0.76
CA THR A 376 -37.89 6.21 1.40
C THR A 376 -38.73 4.96 1.56
N VAL A 377 -39.05 4.63 2.81
CA VAL A 377 -40.22 3.82 3.13
C VAL A 377 -41.47 4.54 2.61
#